data_AF-A0A7R9H318-F1
#
_entry.id   AF-A0A7R9H318-F1
#
_cell.length_a   1.000
_cell.length_b   1.000
_cell.length_c   1.000
_cell.angle_alpha   90.00
_cell.angle_beta   90.00
_cell.angle_gamma   90.00
#
_symmetry.space_group_name_H-M   'P 1'
#
loop_
_entity.id
_entity.type
_entity.pdbx_description
1 polymer ?
#
loop_
_entity_poly.entity_id
_entity_poly.type
_entity_poly.pdbx_seq_one_letter_code
_entity_poly.pdbx_strand_id
1 'polypeptide(L)' 'DKFTKLLMVMPEIHQMASRGEDHLYHKHCDGSAPTQTLLMEMLHAKRK' A
#
# COMPACT_ATOMS: atom_id res chain seq x y z
N ASP A 1 7.34 22.08 -17.70
CA ASP A 1 8.02 21.55 -16.49
C ASP A 1 7.14 21.10 -15.31
N LYS A 2 6.12 21.86 -14.86
CA LYS A 2 5.35 21.47 -13.65
C LYS A 2 4.70 20.09 -13.74
N PHE A 3 4.13 19.75 -14.91
CA PHE A 3 3.55 18.42 -15.15
C PHE A 3 4.59 17.30 -15.03
N THR A 4 5.75 17.47 -15.66
CA THR A 4 6.87 16.52 -15.55
C THR A 4 7.32 16.34 -14.10
N LYS A 5 7.39 17.44 -13.32
CA LYS A 5 7.71 17.38 -11.88
C LYS A 5 6.69 16.56 -11.08
N LEU A 6 5.40 16.65 -11.41
CA LEU A 6 4.37 15.81 -10.78
C LEU A 6 4.54 14.33 -11.15
N LEU A 7 4.84 14.04 -12.42
CA LEU A 7 5.09 12.67 -12.86
C LEU A 7 6.32 12.06 -12.18
N MET A 8 7.35 12.86 -11.90
CA MET A 8 8.56 12.38 -11.20
C MET A 8 8.28 11.91 -9.77
N VAL A 9 7.23 12.41 -9.10
CA VAL A 9 6.86 12.00 -7.73
C VAL A 9 6.04 10.71 -7.71
N MET A 10 5.37 10.36 -8.81
CA MET A 10 4.50 9.16 -8.87
C MET A 10 5.22 7.85 -8.53
N PRO A 11 6.44 7.57 -9.03
CA PRO A 11 7.20 6.39 -8.62
C PRO A 11 7.50 6.35 -7.12
N GLU A 12 7.80 7.50 -6.51
CA GLU A 12 8.08 7.60 -5.07
C GLU A 12 6.84 7.26 -4.24
N ILE A 13 5.68 7.78 -4.63
CA ILE A 13 4.38 7.45 -3.99
C ILE A 13 4.09 5.96 -4.13
N HIS A 14 4.27 5.39 -5.32
CA HIS A 14 4.04 3.96 -5.55
C HIS A 14 4.95 3.09 -4.67
N GLN A 15 6.25 3.43 -4.60
CA GLN A 15 7.21 2.72 -3.77
C GLN A 15 6.85 2.83 -2.28
N MET A 16 6.42 4.01 -1.82
CA MET A 16 5.97 4.22 -0.45
C MET A 16 4.72 3.41 -0.12
N ALA A 17 3.74 3.39 -1.03
CA ALA A 17 2.52 2.61 -0.87
C ALA A 17 2.82 1.11 -0.79
N SER A 18 3.70 0.60 -1.66
CA SER A 18 4.14 -0.82 -1.64
C SER A 18 4.75 -1.20 -0.29
N ARG A 19 5.65 -0.37 0.27
CA ARG A 19 6.21 -0.62 1.62
C ARG A 19 5.14 -0.58 2.71
N GLY A 20 4.18 0.33 2.60
CA GLY A 20 3.05 0.42 3.53
C GLY A 20 2.15 -0.82 3.50
N GLU A 21 1.89 -1.34 2.31
CA GLU A 21 1.12 -2.59 2.10
C GLU A 21 1.84 -3.80 2.71
N ASP A 22 3.15 -3.92 2.52
CA ASP A 22 3.94 -4.99 3.12
C ASP A 22 3.95 -4.92 4.65
N HIS A 23 4.12 -3.71 5.20
CA HIS A 23 4.06 -3.50 6.63
C HIS A 23 2.67 -3.81 7.21
N LEU A 24 1.60 -3.39 6.53
CA LEU A 24 0.24 -3.68 6.94
C LEU A 24 -0.04 -5.19 6.90
N TYR A 25 0.45 -5.89 5.88
CA TYR A 25 0.34 -7.35 5.80
C TYR A 25 1.07 -8.04 6.94
N HIS A 26 2.29 -7.59 7.27
CA HIS A 26 3.03 -8.12 8.40
C HIS A 26 2.23 -7.98 9.71
N LYS A 27 1.70 -6.78 9.99
CA LYS A 27 0.82 -6.56 11.15
C LYS A 27 -0.42 -7.44 11.15
N HIS A 28 -0.99 -7.71 9.97
CA HIS A 28 -2.13 -8.62 9.83
C HIS A 28 -1.78 -10.06 10.20
N CYS A 29 -0.64 -10.58 9.71
CA CYS A 29 -0.15 -11.90 10.10
C CYS A 29 0.10 -12.01 11.61
N ASP A 30 0.57 -10.92 12.23
CA ASP A 30 0.78 -10.83 13.67
C ASP A 30 -0.53 -10.66 14.47
N GLY A 31 -1.69 -10.58 13.80
CA GLY A 31 -3.00 -10.39 14.44
C GLY A 31 -3.24 -8.98 14.99
N SER A 32 -2.36 -8.02 14.69
CA SER A 32 -2.39 -6.66 15.23
C SER A 32 -3.09 -5.64 14.31
N ALA A 33 -3.57 -6.07 13.15
CA ALA A 33 -4.32 -5.25 12.21
C ALA A 33 -5.84 -5.56 12.25
N PRO A 34 -6.72 -4.54 12.16
CA PRO A 34 -8.16 -4.75 12.06
C PRO A 34 -8.56 -5.64 10.87
N THR A 35 -9.41 -6.63 11.13
CA THR A 35 -9.98 -7.52 10.10
C THR A 35 -11.32 -7.01 9.57
N GLN A 36 -11.78 -7.53 8.43
CA GLN A 36 -13.09 -7.18 7.83
C GLN A 36 -13.23 -5.69 7.45
N THR A 37 -12.16 -5.11 6.92
CA THR A 37 -12.19 -3.75 6.38
C THR A 37 -11.96 -3.78 4.87
N LEU A 38 -12.50 -2.79 4.16
CA LEU A 38 -12.24 -2.64 2.72
C LEU A 38 -10.75 -2.58 2.41
N LEU A 39 -9.94 -1.93 3.26
CA LEU A 39 -8.49 -1.87 3.09
C LEU A 39 -7.86 -3.27 3.07
N MET A 40 -8.29 -4.16 3.96
CA MET A 40 -7.79 -5.54 4.00
C MET A 40 -8.29 -6.37 2.81
N GLU A 41 -9.54 -6.17 2.38
CA GLU A 41 -10.06 -6.78 1.14
C GLU A 41 -9.21 -6.41 -0.07
N MET A 42 -8.85 -5.12 -0.20
CA MET A 42 -7.98 -4.62 -1.26
C MET A 42 -6.55 -5.17 -1.14
N LEU A 43 -6.01 -5.28 0.08
CA LEU A 43 -4.70 -5.85 0.34
C LEU A 43 -4.63 -7.34 -0.07
N HIS A 44 -5.67 -8.11 0.24
CA HIS A 44 -5.76 -9.51 -0.17
C HIS A 44 -5.89 -9.67 -1.69
N ALA A 45 -6.64 -8.80 -2.36
CA ALA A 45 -6.80 -8.84 -3.81
C ALA A 45 -5.48 -8.67 -4.57
N LYS A 46 -4.54 -7.87 -4.05
CA LYS A 46 -3.20 -7.67 -4.64
C LYS A 46 -2.24 -8.85 -4.47
N ARG A 47 -2.56 -9.79 -3.59
CA ARG A 47 -1.70 -10.94 -3.24
C ARG A 47 -2.32 -12.28 -3.67
N LYS A 48 -3.37 -12.24 -4.50
CA LYS A 48 -3.89 -13.41 -5.24
C LYS A 48 -3.01 -13.74 -6.43
#